data_AF-A0A653DBD7-F1
#
_entry.id   AF-A0A653DBD7-F1
#
_cell.length_a   1.000
_cell.length_b   1.000
_cell.length_c   1.000
_cell.angle_alpha   90.00
_cell.angle_beta   90.00
_cell.angle_gamma   90.00
#
_symmetry.space_group_name_H-M   'P 1'
#
loop_
_entity.id
_entity.type
_entity.pdbx_description
1 polymer ?
#
loop_
_entity_poly.entity_id
_entity_poly.type
_entity_poly.pdbx_seq_one_letter_code
_entity_poly.pdbx_strand_id
1 'polypeptide(L)'
;MGCSEGFSSRLAAPFKLEALRLVDITNPTFYSTITEKQLQNILRSDTKIECPLISDRVKCLHEVGNALLENFEGSFKNVVKQCNNNAEKLLQLIVNNFNCFRDEADYQGEKIAIYKRAQILIGDIWACFKNKGIGYFEDIDKITAFADYRVPQTLLCLELLSTLKN
;
A
#
# COMPACT_ATOMS: atom_id res chain seq x y z
N MET A 1 -14.38 12.62 38.28
CA MET A 1 -14.81 13.66 37.32
C MET A 1 -13.58 14.01 36.49
N GLY A 2 -13.46 13.79 35.19
CA GLY A 2 -14.32 13.17 34.20
C GLY A 2 -13.44 12.53 33.11
N CYS A 3 -13.75 11.29 32.75
CA CYS A 3 -13.22 10.60 31.56
C CYS A 3 -14.37 10.54 30.56
N SER A 4 -14.50 11.49 29.64
CA SER A 4 -15.48 11.40 28.54
C SER A 4 -15.29 12.46 27.45
N GLU A 5 -14.14 12.53 26.79
CA GLU A 5 -14.00 13.30 25.53
C GLU A 5 -13.21 12.56 24.43
N GLY A 6 -13.19 11.22 24.45
CA GLY A 6 -12.30 10.44 23.56
C GLY A 6 -12.97 9.57 22.49
N PHE A 7 -14.30 9.66 22.28
CA PHE A 7 -15.02 8.60 21.53
C PHE A 7 -15.93 9.05 20.37
N SER A 8 -15.80 10.29 19.89
CA SER A 8 -16.56 10.78 18.72
C SER A 8 -15.81 10.62 17.39
N SER A 9 -15.14 9.49 17.14
CA SER A 9 -14.50 9.21 15.83
C SER A 9 -14.93 7.89 15.18
N ARG A 10 -15.71 7.05 15.88
CA ARG A 10 -16.09 5.72 15.35
C ARG A 10 -17.29 5.71 14.40
N LEU A 11 -18.07 6.79 14.35
CA LEU A 11 -19.21 6.91 13.41
C LEU A 11 -18.81 7.47 12.03
N ALA A 12 -17.62 8.07 11.89
CA ALA A 12 -17.15 8.63 10.62
C ALA A 12 -16.60 7.57 9.64
N ALA A 13 -16.03 6.48 10.15
CA ALA A 13 -15.47 5.40 9.34
C ALA A 13 -16.48 4.73 8.38
N PRO A 14 -17.69 4.33 8.81
CA PRO A 14 -18.69 3.74 7.89
C PRO A 14 -19.24 4.76 6.89
N PHE A 15 -19.40 6.03 7.27
CA PHE A 15 -19.87 7.09 6.37
C PHE A 15 -18.87 7.37 5.24
N LYS A 16 -17.58 7.32 5.55
CA LYS A 16 -16.50 7.50 4.58
C LYS A 16 -16.36 6.30 3.63
N LEU A 17 -16.58 5.09 4.14
CA LEU A 17 -16.61 3.88 3.33
C LEU A 17 -17.78 3.88 2.33
N GLU A 18 -18.95 4.39 2.72
CA GLU A 18 -20.11 4.50 1.83
C GLU A 18 -19.94 5.62 0.79
N ALA A 19 -19.32 6.75 1.16
CA ALA A 19 -18.93 7.78 0.20
C ALA A 19 -17.87 7.29 -0.82
N LEU A 20 -16.96 6.41 -0.40
CA LEU A 20 -16.00 5.73 -1.27
C LEU A 20 -16.64 4.69 -2.21
N ARG A 21 -17.88 4.25 -1.95
CA ARG A 21 -18.64 3.37 -2.87
C ARG A 21 -19.38 4.15 -3.95
N LEU A 22 -19.73 5.41 -3.70
CA LEU A 22 -20.34 6.30 -4.69
C LEU A 22 -19.33 6.81 -5.73
N VAL A 23 -18.04 6.73 -5.41
CA VAL A 23 -16.93 7.05 -6.30
C VAL A 23 -16.28 5.73 -6.69
N ASP A 24 -16.17 5.42 -7.99
CA ASP A 24 -15.55 4.19 -8.46
C ASP A 24 -14.00 4.25 -8.35
N ILE A 25 -13.52 4.43 -7.12
CA ILE A 25 -12.11 4.67 -6.80
C ILE A 25 -11.23 3.45 -7.07
N THR A 26 -11.83 2.28 -7.26
CA THR A 26 -11.15 1.03 -7.61
C THR A 26 -11.02 0.82 -9.12
N ASN A 27 -11.64 1.67 -9.94
CA ASN A 27 -11.62 1.53 -11.39
C ASN A 27 -10.45 2.31 -12.01
N PRO A 28 -9.54 1.63 -12.74
CA PRO A 28 -8.37 2.28 -13.33
C PRO A 28 -8.71 3.38 -14.32
N THR A 29 -9.81 3.28 -15.05
CA THR A 29 -10.27 4.35 -15.95
C THR A 29 -10.60 5.63 -15.18
N PHE A 30 -11.14 5.48 -13.97
CA PHE A 30 -11.48 6.62 -13.12
C PHE A 30 -10.23 7.22 -12.48
N TYR A 31 -9.44 6.42 -11.76
CA TYR A 31 -8.30 6.96 -11.03
C TYR A 31 -7.10 7.31 -11.93
N SER A 32 -7.06 6.86 -13.19
CA SER A 32 -6.04 7.31 -14.16
C SER A 32 -6.23 8.75 -14.64
N THR A 33 -7.43 9.32 -14.45
CA THR A 33 -7.79 10.68 -14.89
C THR A 33 -8.22 11.58 -13.74
N ILE A 34 -8.08 11.11 -12.49
CA ILE A 34 -8.51 11.85 -11.31
C ILE A 34 -7.71 13.14 -11.11
N THR A 35 -8.40 14.22 -10.76
CA THR A 35 -7.77 15.51 -10.44
C THR A 35 -7.34 15.57 -8.98
N GLU A 36 -6.35 16.42 -8.66
CA GLU A 36 -5.93 16.69 -7.27
C GLU A 36 -7.11 17.11 -6.39
N LYS A 37 -8.01 17.96 -6.90
CA LYS A 37 -9.19 18.42 -6.15
C LYS A 37 -10.16 17.27 -5.85
N GLN A 38 -10.37 16.36 -6.80
CA GLN A 38 -11.19 15.17 -6.58
C GLN A 38 -10.55 14.25 -5.54
N LEU A 39 -9.25 13.98 -5.67
CA LEU A 39 -8.53 13.12 -4.72
C LEU A 39 -8.48 13.74 -3.32
N GLN A 40 -8.23 15.04 -3.21
CA GLN A 40 -8.25 15.77 -1.93
C GLN A 40 -9.62 15.70 -1.26
N ASN A 41 -10.70 15.80 -2.04
CA ASN A 41 -12.05 15.66 -1.51
C ASN A 41 -12.36 14.23 -1.04
N ILE A 42 -11.84 13.21 -1.74
CA ILE A 42 -12.01 11.79 -1.35
C ILE A 42 -11.20 11.48 -0.08
N LEU A 43 -9.95 11.95 -0.01
CA LEU A 43 -9.03 11.72 1.11
C LEU A 43 -9.17 12.76 2.23
N ARG A 44 -10.16 13.65 2.17
CA ARG A 44 -10.36 14.72 3.16
C ARG A 44 -10.46 14.14 4.57
N SER A 45 -9.76 14.73 5.54
CA SER A 45 -9.89 14.34 6.94
C SER A 45 -11.21 14.86 7.52
N ASP A 46 -11.71 14.24 8.59
CA ASP A 46 -12.80 14.83 9.41
C ASP A 46 -12.27 15.98 10.29
N THR A 47 -10.95 16.20 10.25
CA THR A 47 -10.24 17.30 10.90
C THR A 47 -9.77 18.34 9.86
N LYS A 48 -9.18 19.44 10.33
CA LYS A 48 -8.58 20.48 9.47
C LYS A 48 -7.25 20.06 8.82
N ILE A 49 -6.73 18.88 9.13
CA ILE A 49 -5.44 18.41 8.61
C ILE A 49 -5.68 17.89 7.19
N GLU A 50 -4.99 18.50 6.23
CA GLU A 50 -5.01 18.07 4.84
C GLU A 50 -4.16 16.81 4.64
N CYS A 51 -4.54 15.99 3.64
CA CYS A 51 -3.75 14.82 3.28
C CYS A 51 -2.40 15.28 2.69
N PRO A 52 -1.26 14.81 3.21
CA PRO A 52 0.04 15.19 2.67
C PRO A 52 0.27 14.54 1.29
N LEU A 53 1.06 15.22 0.47
CA LEU A 53 1.55 14.75 -0.84
C LEU A 53 0.43 14.39 -1.83
N ILE A 54 -0.67 15.14 -1.86
CA ILE A 54 -1.79 14.88 -2.78
C ILE A 54 -1.33 14.82 -4.24
N SER A 55 -0.47 15.75 -4.68
CA SER A 55 0.03 15.77 -6.06
C SER A 55 0.77 14.49 -6.42
N ASP A 56 1.66 14.00 -5.54
CA ASP A 56 2.40 12.75 -5.78
C ASP A 56 1.50 11.52 -5.73
N ARG A 57 0.45 11.53 -4.88
CA ARG A 57 -0.56 10.47 -4.87
C ARG A 57 -1.36 10.42 -6.18
N VAL A 58 -1.71 11.57 -6.75
CA VAL A 58 -2.35 11.63 -8.08
C VAL A 58 -1.43 11.05 -9.14
N LYS A 59 -0.15 11.43 -9.16
CA LYS A 59 0.84 10.85 -10.10
C LYS A 59 0.92 9.33 -9.98
N CYS A 60 0.96 8.80 -8.76
CA CYS A 60 0.97 7.35 -8.53
C CYS A 60 -0.30 6.67 -9.06
N LEU A 61 -1.47 7.26 -8.84
CA LEU A 61 -2.75 6.72 -9.36
C LEU A 61 -2.78 6.74 -10.89
N HIS A 62 -2.34 7.83 -11.51
CA HIS A 62 -2.23 7.95 -12.97
C HIS A 62 -1.30 6.89 -13.55
N GLU A 63 -0.11 6.75 -12.96
CA GLU A 63 0.87 5.75 -13.35
C GLU A 63 0.31 4.33 -13.28
N VAL A 64 -0.24 3.94 -12.13
CA VAL A 64 -0.82 2.60 -11.92
C VAL A 64 -2.01 2.37 -12.84
N GLY A 65 -2.87 3.37 -13.01
CA GLY A 65 -4.08 3.27 -13.83
C GLY A 65 -3.76 3.06 -15.29
N ASN A 66 -2.85 3.88 -15.84
CA ASN A 66 -2.42 3.76 -17.23
C ASN A 66 -1.71 2.42 -17.47
N ALA A 67 -0.76 2.03 -16.61
CA ALA A 67 -0.08 0.75 -16.74
C ALA A 67 -1.04 -0.45 -16.71
N LEU A 68 -2.09 -0.40 -15.88
CA LEU A 68 -3.13 -1.43 -15.84
C LEU A 68 -3.99 -1.46 -17.10
N LEU A 69 -4.42 -0.30 -17.60
CA LEU A 69 -5.24 -0.21 -18.82
C LEU A 69 -4.48 -0.70 -20.05
N GLU A 70 -3.21 -0.35 -20.16
CA GLU A 70 -2.37 -0.69 -21.31
C GLU A 70 -1.91 -2.15 -21.30
N ASN A 71 -1.47 -2.66 -20.16
CA ASN A 71 -0.73 -3.93 -20.09
C ASN A 71 -1.49 -5.07 -19.40
N PHE A 72 -2.59 -4.77 -18.70
CA PHE A 72 -3.28 -5.74 -17.83
C PHE A 72 -4.82 -5.71 -17.96
N GLU A 73 -5.34 -5.23 -19.08
CA GLU A 73 -6.78 -5.15 -19.38
C GLU A 73 -7.58 -4.39 -18.31
N GLY A 74 -6.96 -3.39 -17.68
CA GLY A 74 -7.58 -2.59 -16.62
C GLY A 74 -7.83 -3.37 -15.33
N SER A 75 -7.10 -4.44 -15.04
CA SER A 75 -7.34 -5.25 -13.85
C SER A 75 -6.06 -5.70 -13.15
N PHE A 76 -5.90 -5.30 -11.89
CA PHE A 76 -4.78 -5.78 -11.07
C PHE A 76 -4.84 -7.30 -10.83
N LYS A 77 -6.03 -7.92 -10.91
CA LYS A 77 -6.15 -9.38 -10.85
C LYS A 77 -5.36 -10.06 -11.98
N ASN A 78 -5.23 -9.43 -13.14
CA ASN A 78 -4.46 -9.96 -14.25
C ASN A 78 -2.95 -9.91 -13.97
N VAL A 79 -2.47 -8.88 -13.27
CA VAL A 79 -1.08 -8.84 -12.76
C VAL A 79 -0.81 -10.04 -11.85
N VAL A 80 -1.71 -10.29 -10.89
CA VAL A 80 -1.57 -11.41 -9.96
C VAL A 80 -1.66 -12.76 -10.68
N LYS A 81 -2.54 -12.92 -11.66
CA LYS A 81 -2.61 -14.15 -12.47
C LYS A 81 -1.30 -14.44 -13.20
N GLN A 82 -0.65 -13.41 -13.77
CA GLN A 82 0.62 -13.58 -14.51
C GLN A 82 1.79 -14.06 -13.62
N CYS A 83 1.70 -13.88 -12.30
CA CYS A 83 2.73 -14.38 -11.39
C CYS A 83 2.70 -15.91 -11.22
N ASN A 84 1.65 -16.61 -11.67
CA ASN A 84 1.51 -18.06 -11.58
C ASN A 84 1.77 -18.59 -10.16
N ASN A 85 1.15 -17.99 -9.15
CA ASN A 85 1.31 -18.33 -7.72
C ASN A 85 2.74 -18.20 -7.19
N ASN A 86 3.61 -17.44 -7.86
CA ASN A 86 4.97 -17.16 -7.41
C ASN A 86 5.10 -15.71 -6.92
N ALA A 87 5.37 -15.55 -5.63
CA ALA A 87 5.42 -14.26 -4.97
C ALA A 87 6.63 -13.42 -5.42
N GLU A 88 7.80 -14.03 -5.66
CA GLU A 88 8.96 -13.32 -6.22
C GLU A 88 8.67 -12.78 -7.63
N LYS A 89 7.98 -13.57 -8.46
CA LYS A 89 7.57 -13.15 -9.79
C LYS A 89 6.56 -12.00 -9.71
N LEU A 90 5.65 -12.03 -8.74
CA LEU A 90 4.73 -10.91 -8.50
C LEU A 90 5.50 -9.65 -8.10
N LEU A 91 6.52 -9.77 -7.26
CA LEU A 91 7.40 -8.66 -6.87
C LEU A 91 8.07 -8.03 -8.10
N GLN A 92 8.65 -8.86 -8.97
CA GLN A 92 9.28 -8.39 -10.21
C GLN A 92 8.27 -7.73 -11.15
N LEU A 93 7.08 -8.32 -11.32
CA LEU A 93 6.00 -7.71 -12.12
C LEU A 93 5.61 -6.33 -11.58
N ILE A 94 5.47 -6.19 -10.26
CA ILE A 94 5.12 -4.91 -9.64
C ILE A 94 6.21 -3.86 -9.89
N VAL A 95 7.47 -4.17 -9.58
CA VAL A 95 8.59 -3.22 -9.68
C VAL A 95 8.88 -2.81 -11.13
N ASN A 96 8.67 -3.71 -12.08
CA ASN A 96 8.93 -3.45 -13.49
C ASN A 96 7.83 -2.62 -14.17
N ASN A 97 6.58 -2.73 -13.71
CA ASN A 97 5.44 -2.06 -14.33
C ASN A 97 4.95 -0.82 -13.57
N PHE A 98 5.28 -0.70 -12.28
CA PHE A 98 4.84 0.42 -11.43
C PHE A 98 6.06 1.04 -10.73
N ASN A 99 6.57 2.12 -11.30
CA ASN A 99 7.68 2.90 -10.76
C ASN A 99 7.39 3.43 -9.35
N CYS A 100 6.14 3.75 -9.05
CA CYS A 100 5.68 4.12 -7.72
C CYS A 100 5.76 2.97 -6.68
N PHE A 101 6.29 1.80 -7.02
CA PHE A 101 6.66 0.73 -6.09
C PHE A 101 8.16 0.43 -6.07
N ARG A 102 8.95 1.10 -6.93
CA ARG A 102 10.39 0.90 -7.07
C ARG A 102 11.15 1.70 -6.01
N ASP A 103 11.29 1.08 -4.85
CA ASP A 103 12.06 1.63 -3.71
C ASP A 103 13.57 1.38 -3.91
N GLU A 104 14.17 2.10 -4.85
CA GLU A 104 15.61 2.10 -5.15
C GLU A 104 16.26 3.42 -4.73
N ALA A 105 17.51 3.34 -4.28
CA ALA A 105 18.36 4.50 -4.01
C ALA A 105 19.83 4.18 -4.25
N ASP A 106 20.61 5.19 -4.65
CA ASP A 106 22.07 5.08 -4.72
C ASP A 106 22.67 5.39 -3.34
N TYR A 107 23.48 4.48 -2.81
CA TYR A 107 24.18 4.64 -1.55
C TYR A 107 25.63 4.20 -1.70
N GLN A 108 26.56 5.11 -1.44
CA GLN A 108 28.01 4.85 -1.56
C GLN A 108 28.45 4.30 -2.94
N GLY A 109 27.77 4.71 -4.00
CA GLY A 109 28.06 4.24 -5.37
C GLY A 109 27.41 2.90 -5.73
N GLU A 110 26.72 2.26 -4.78
CA GLU A 110 25.96 1.04 -4.99
C GLU A 110 24.46 1.33 -5.08
N LYS A 111 23.79 0.73 -6.05
CA LYS A 111 22.34 0.81 -6.15
C LYS A 111 21.71 -0.18 -5.16
N ILE A 112 20.97 0.34 -4.19
CA ILE A 112 20.26 -0.43 -3.17
C ILE A 112 18.78 -0.47 -3.53
N ALA A 113 18.19 -1.68 -3.48
CA ALA A 113 16.78 -1.90 -3.71
C ALA A 113 16.13 -2.59 -2.50
N ILE A 114 15.17 -1.92 -1.87
CA ILE A 114 14.45 -2.47 -0.70
C ILE A 114 13.11 -3.08 -1.12
N TYR A 115 12.46 -2.48 -2.14
CA TYR A 115 11.15 -2.88 -2.67
C TYR A 115 10.07 -3.14 -1.60
N LYS A 116 10.09 -2.37 -0.50
CA LYS A 116 9.26 -2.69 0.66
C LYS A 116 7.78 -2.47 0.36
N ARG A 117 7.42 -1.42 -0.38
CA ARG A 117 6.03 -1.19 -0.79
C ARG A 117 5.46 -2.35 -1.59
N ALA A 118 6.25 -2.90 -2.51
CA ALA A 118 5.85 -4.04 -3.33
C ALA A 118 5.71 -5.32 -2.47
N GLN A 119 6.64 -5.56 -1.55
CA GLN A 119 6.56 -6.69 -0.61
C GLN A 119 5.34 -6.59 0.32
N ILE A 120 5.01 -5.39 0.84
CA ILE A 120 3.82 -5.16 1.64
C ILE A 120 2.56 -5.49 0.85
N LEU A 121 2.46 -5.02 -0.40
CA LEU A 121 1.31 -5.29 -1.26
C LEU A 121 1.09 -6.80 -1.44
N ILE A 122 2.17 -7.57 -1.67
CA ILE A 122 2.08 -9.04 -1.80
C ILE A 122 1.61 -9.66 -0.47
N GLY A 123 2.17 -9.19 0.65
CA GLY A 123 1.76 -9.61 1.99
C GLY A 123 0.27 -9.33 2.28
N ASP A 124 -0.23 -8.16 1.88
CA ASP A 124 -1.62 -7.75 2.04
C ASP A 124 -2.56 -8.62 1.20
N ILE A 125 -2.18 -8.95 -0.04
CA ILE A 125 -2.93 -9.88 -0.88
C ILE A 125 -2.99 -11.25 -0.20
N TRP A 126 -1.84 -11.80 0.21
CA TRP A 126 -1.80 -13.08 0.91
C TRP A 126 -2.65 -13.08 2.19
N ALA A 127 -2.58 -12.03 3.00
CA ALA A 127 -3.34 -11.89 4.24
C ALA A 127 -4.86 -11.77 3.99
N CYS A 128 -5.27 -10.99 2.99
CA CYS A 128 -6.68 -10.82 2.61
C CYS A 128 -7.31 -12.14 2.16
N PHE A 129 -6.57 -12.94 1.38
CA PHE A 129 -7.08 -14.19 0.80
C PHE A 129 -6.70 -15.44 1.59
N LYS A 130 -5.93 -15.31 2.67
CA LYS A 130 -5.49 -16.40 3.56
C LYS A 130 -4.88 -17.57 2.79
N ASN A 131 -3.99 -17.25 1.85
CA ASN A 131 -3.34 -18.21 0.95
C ASN A 131 -4.30 -19.04 0.09
N LYS A 132 -5.40 -18.45 -0.41
CA LYS A 132 -6.38 -19.13 -1.28
C LYS A 132 -6.69 -18.32 -2.54
N GLY A 133 -7.12 -18.99 -3.60
CA GLY A 133 -7.54 -18.32 -4.84
C GLY A 133 -6.44 -17.42 -5.39
N ILE A 134 -6.76 -16.14 -5.63
CA ILE A 134 -5.78 -15.18 -6.19
C ILE A 134 -4.65 -14.80 -5.23
N GLY A 135 -4.75 -15.09 -3.93
CA GLY A 135 -3.67 -14.85 -2.98
C GLY A 135 -2.93 -16.12 -2.56
N TYR A 136 -3.08 -17.21 -3.30
CA TYR A 136 -2.26 -18.40 -3.10
C TYR A 136 -0.87 -18.19 -3.71
N PHE A 137 0.16 -18.34 -2.88
CA PHE A 137 1.56 -18.27 -3.32
C PHE A 137 2.33 -19.46 -2.75
N GLU A 138 3.16 -20.08 -3.59
CA GLU A 138 3.96 -21.26 -3.22
C GLU A 138 5.19 -20.89 -2.39
N ASP A 139 5.70 -19.67 -2.56
CA ASP A 139 6.95 -19.17 -1.99
C ASP A 139 6.76 -17.85 -1.23
N ILE A 140 5.61 -17.69 -0.56
CA ILE A 140 5.30 -16.49 0.22
C ILE A 140 6.34 -16.21 1.31
N ASP A 141 6.99 -17.25 1.82
CA ASP A 141 8.05 -17.19 2.83
C ASP A 141 9.30 -16.45 2.35
N LYS A 142 9.49 -16.29 1.03
CA LYS A 142 10.56 -15.48 0.46
C LYS A 142 10.29 -13.98 0.48
N ILE A 143 9.04 -13.57 0.66
CA ILE A 143 8.70 -12.16 0.83
C ILE A 143 9.01 -11.76 2.27
N THR A 144 9.90 -10.78 2.43
CA THR A 144 10.36 -10.36 3.76
C THR A 144 9.21 -9.89 4.63
N ALA A 145 9.08 -10.50 5.81
CA ALA A 145 8.10 -10.10 6.82
C ALA A 145 8.17 -8.59 7.12
N PHE A 146 7.01 -7.99 7.40
CA PHE A 146 6.92 -6.59 7.78
C PHE A 146 7.48 -6.41 9.21
N ALA A 147 8.69 -5.88 9.32
CA ALA A 147 9.18 -5.34 10.58
C ALA A 147 8.45 -4.01 10.85
N ASP A 148 7.22 -4.11 11.35
CA ASP A 148 6.53 -2.96 11.95
C ASP A 148 7.44 -2.37 13.03
N TYR A 149 7.46 -1.04 13.21
CA TYR A 149 8.19 -0.38 14.29
C TYR A 149 7.82 -0.94 15.68
N ARG A 150 6.65 -1.58 15.79
CA ARG A 150 6.23 -2.34 16.98
C ARG A 150 7.11 -3.55 17.28
N VAL A 151 7.74 -4.18 16.29
CA VAL A 151 8.66 -5.30 16.49
C VAL A 151 9.90 -4.84 17.28
N PRO A 152 10.69 -3.84 16.84
CA PRO A 152 11.79 -3.33 17.64
C PRO A 152 11.33 -2.68 18.95
N GLN A 153 10.15 -2.03 19.02
CA GLN A 153 9.62 -1.53 20.29
C GLN A 153 9.29 -2.63 21.30
N THR A 154 8.70 -3.74 20.84
CA THR A 154 8.38 -4.89 21.70
C THR A 154 9.66 -5.57 22.15
N LEU A 155 10.63 -5.75 21.25
CA LEU A 155 11.94 -6.30 21.61
C LEU A 155 12.71 -5.40 22.58
N LEU A 156 12.60 -4.08 22.46
CA LEU A 156 13.15 -3.13 23.43
C LEU A 156 12.44 -3.23 24.79
N CYS A 157 11.10 -3.37 24.79
CA CYS A 157 10.29 -3.56 26.00
C CYS A 157 10.57 -4.89 26.70
N LEU A 158 10.93 -5.92 25.94
CA LEU A 158 11.31 -7.25 26.43
C LEU A 158 12.81 -7.35 26.77
N GLU A 159 13.56 -6.24 26.70
CA GLU A 159 15.01 -6.17 26.94
C GLU A 159 15.85 -7.08 26.02
N LEU A 160 15.30 -7.48 24.85
CA LEU A 160 15.99 -8.28 23.84
C LEU A 160 16.79 -7.42 22.84
N LEU A 161 16.53 -6.11 22.80
CA LEU A 161 17.29 -5.12 22.03
C LEU A 161 17.72 -3.96 22.94
N SER A 162 18.95 -3.49 22.79
CA SER A 162 19.46 -2.27 23.45
C SER A 162 19.75 -1.18 22.42
N THR A 163 19.29 0.05 22.64
CA THR A 163 19.76 1.19 21.86
C THR A 163 21.14 1.59 22.36
N LEU A 164 22.18 1.43 21.53
CA LEU A 164 23.51 1.95 21.82
C LEU A 164 23.42 3.47 21.96
N LYS A 165 23.48 3.97 23.19
CA LYS A 165 23.78 5.37 23.48
C LYS A 165 25.31 5.52 23.37
N ASN A 166 25.77 6.06 22.25
CA ASN A 166 27.04 6.77 22.19
C ASN A 166 26.77 8.25 22.43
#